data_AF-E5VGY8-F1
#
_entry.id   AF-E5VGY8-F1
#
_cell.length_a   1.000
_cell.length_b   1.000
_cell.length_c   1.000
_cell.angle_alpha   90.00
_cell.angle_beta   90.00
_cell.angle_gamma   90.00
#
_symmetry.space_group_name_H-M   'P 1'
#
loop_
_entity.id
_entity.type
_entity.pdbx_description
1 polymer ?
#
loop_
_entity_poly.entity_id
_entity_poly.type
_entity_poly.pdbx_seq_one_letter_code
_entity_poly.pdbx_strand_id
1 'polypeptide(L)'
;MYDAENRLSQVSVTKDGKTAVIQQNIYNGEGQRIQKVDGDETTNYYYQNGVVAYTTDANGEQNSQNLIGTDGNVLATERFQQNATQYYLYNKDIQESTSSLVKEDGSADATYQYTDFGETTIQGNDQAKNEVCYTGGIYD
;
A
#
# COMPACT_ATOMS: atom_id res chain seq x y z
N MET A 1 17.04 1.69 9.27
CA MET A 1 17.88 2.89 9.14
C MET A 1 16.99 4.04 8.73
N TYR A 2 17.34 5.25 9.15
CA TYR A 2 16.64 6.47 8.77
C TYR A 2 17.58 7.35 7.95
N ASP A 3 17.03 8.11 7.00
CA ASP A 3 17.78 9.12 6.25
C ASP A 3 17.98 10.41 7.08
N ALA A 4 18.60 11.43 6.46
CA ALA A 4 18.90 12.71 7.12
C ALA A 4 17.64 13.49 7.53
N GLU A 5 16.51 13.22 6.88
CA GLU A 5 15.20 13.81 7.16
C GLU A 5 14.36 12.96 8.14
N ASN A 6 14.95 11.94 8.77
CA ASN A 6 14.31 11.01 9.71
C ASN A 6 13.19 10.14 9.08
N ARG A 7 13.32 9.77 7.80
CA ARG A 7 12.40 8.84 7.11
C ARG A 7 13.01 7.46 7.02
N LEU A 8 12.18 6.41 7.10
CA LEU A 8 12.64 5.02 7.11
C LEU A 8 13.24 4.64 5.75
N SER A 9 14.57 4.69 5.62
CA SER A 9 15.25 4.45 4.34
C SER A 9 15.54 2.98 4.07
N GLN A 10 15.75 2.18 5.12
CA GLN A 10 16.13 0.77 4.97
C GLN A 10 15.68 -0.08 6.16
N VAL A 11 15.17 -1.27 5.90
CA VAL A 11 14.92 -2.31 6.91
C VAL A 11 15.89 -3.45 6.69
N SER A 12 16.45 -3.99 7.77
CA SER A 12 17.38 -5.12 7.71
C SER A 12 17.13 -6.08 8.85
N VAL A 13 17.24 -7.36 8.57
CA VAL A 13 17.04 -8.44 9.55
C VAL A 13 18.36 -9.17 9.73
N THR A 14 18.72 -9.43 10.99
CA THR A 14 19.85 -10.29 11.33
C THR A 14 19.35 -11.61 11.87
N LYS A 15 19.72 -12.70 11.20
CA LYS A 15 19.41 -14.06 11.61
C LYS A 15 20.67 -14.90 11.51
N ASP A 16 20.97 -15.67 12.56
CA ASP A 16 22.15 -16.54 12.63
C ASP A 16 23.47 -15.81 12.31
N GLY A 17 23.59 -14.55 12.75
CA GLY A 17 24.77 -13.71 12.51
C GLY A 17 24.90 -13.15 11.10
N LYS A 18 23.94 -13.40 10.20
CA LYS A 18 23.89 -12.83 8.85
C LYS A 18 22.85 -11.72 8.78
N THR A 19 23.25 -10.56 8.29
CA THR A 19 22.37 -9.41 8.08
C THR A 19 21.98 -9.34 6.60
N ALA A 20 20.67 -9.25 6.33
CA ALA A 20 20.14 -8.99 5.00
C ALA A 20 19.32 -7.71 5.01
N VAL A 21 19.46 -6.90 3.97
CA VAL A 21 18.53 -5.81 3.67
C VAL A 21 17.28 -6.44 3.09
N ILE A 22 16.13 -6.17 3.70
CA ILE A 22 14.85 -6.72 3.25
C ILE A 22 13.97 -5.65 2.60
N GLN A 23 14.15 -4.38 2.97
CA GLN A 23 13.40 -3.28 2.38
C GLN A 23 14.28 -2.04 2.21
N GLN A 24 14.08 -1.30 1.13
CA GLN A 24 14.63 0.03 0.91
C GLN A 24 13.51 0.98 0.45
N ASN A 25 13.55 2.23 0.89
CA ASN A 25 12.59 3.25 0.50
C ASN A 25 13.30 4.50 0.00
N ILE A 26 12.78 5.10 -1.07
CA ILE A 26 13.22 6.40 -1.59
C ILE A 26 12.05 7.38 -1.47
N TYR A 27 12.37 8.62 -1.11
CA TYR A 27 11.39 9.68 -0.87
C TYR A 27 11.68 10.90 -1.74
N ASN A 28 10.64 11.64 -2.12
CA ASN A 28 10.79 12.94 -2.78
C ASN A 28 11.08 14.07 -1.75
N GLY A 29 11.23 15.30 -2.24
CA GLY A 29 11.48 16.49 -1.41
C GLY A 29 10.32 16.87 -0.48
N GLU A 30 9.11 16.36 -0.74
CA GLU A 30 7.91 16.55 0.09
C GLU A 30 7.75 15.47 1.17
N GLY A 31 8.67 14.50 1.23
CA GLY A 31 8.62 13.41 2.21
C GLY A 31 7.72 12.25 1.81
N GLN A 32 7.16 12.24 0.60
CA GLN A 32 6.36 11.12 0.09
C GLN A 32 7.28 10.01 -0.42
N ARG A 33 6.94 8.74 -0.14
CA ARG A 33 7.69 7.59 -0.62
C ARG A 33 7.44 7.42 -2.12
N ILE A 34 8.46 7.58 -2.95
CA ILE A 34 8.36 7.42 -4.40
C ILE A 34 8.81 6.04 -4.89
N GLN A 35 9.54 5.28 -4.06
CA GLN A 35 9.91 3.91 -4.36
C GLN A 35 10.02 3.08 -3.08
N LYS A 36 9.56 1.82 -3.15
CA LYS A 36 9.83 0.75 -2.19
C LYS A 36 10.47 -0.40 -2.97
N VAL A 37 11.57 -0.93 -2.44
CA VAL A 37 12.14 -2.21 -2.88
C VAL A 37 12.01 -3.16 -1.71
N ASP A 38 11.31 -4.27 -1.88
CA ASP A 38 11.10 -5.32 -0.87
C ASP A 38 11.57 -6.66 -1.45
N GLY A 39 12.73 -7.13 -0.97
CA GLY A 39 13.48 -8.19 -1.64
C GLY A 39 13.81 -7.81 -3.10
N ASP A 40 13.21 -8.53 -4.04
CA ASP A 40 13.37 -8.31 -5.49
C ASP A 40 12.20 -7.52 -6.11
N GLU A 41 11.14 -7.24 -5.35
CA GLU A 41 9.96 -6.50 -5.81
C GLU A 41 10.19 -4.99 -5.69
N THR A 42 10.04 -4.25 -6.78
CA THR A 42 10.10 -2.78 -6.78
C THR A 42 8.73 -2.20 -7.08
N THR A 43 8.27 -1.30 -6.22
CA THR A 43 7.05 -0.52 -6.41
C THR A 43 7.42 0.96 -6.45
N ASN A 44 7.10 1.61 -7.57
CA ASN A 44 7.20 3.06 -7.74
C ASN A 44 5.83 3.69 -7.49
N TYR A 45 5.79 4.80 -6.76
CA TYR A 45 4.56 5.46 -6.33
C TYR A 45 4.41 6.83 -6.98
N TYR A 46 3.23 7.09 -7.55
CA TYR A 46 2.90 8.33 -8.22
C TYR A 46 1.70 9.00 -7.54
N TYR A 47 1.82 10.30 -7.29
CA TYR A 47 0.90 11.03 -6.44
C TYR A 47 0.07 12.05 -7.22
N GLN A 48 -1.19 12.21 -6.84
CA GLN A 48 -2.07 13.30 -7.24
C GLN A 48 -2.61 13.96 -5.97
N ASN A 49 -2.35 15.26 -5.80
CA ASN A 49 -2.77 16.02 -4.63
C ASN A 49 -2.39 15.37 -3.28
N GLY A 50 -1.21 14.74 -3.21
CA GLY A 50 -0.72 14.07 -2.00
C GLY A 50 -1.19 12.63 -1.78
N VAL A 51 -2.06 12.12 -2.65
CA VAL A 51 -2.61 10.75 -2.57
C VAL A 51 -1.96 9.89 -3.64
N VAL A 52 -1.64 8.62 -3.34
CA VAL A 52 -1.13 7.69 -4.35
C VAL A 52 -2.20 7.47 -5.41
N ALA A 53 -1.95 7.97 -6.61
CA ALA A 53 -2.83 7.83 -7.76
C ALA A 53 -2.62 6.49 -8.45
N TYR A 54 -1.37 6.07 -8.63
CA TYR A 54 -1.06 4.78 -9.25
C TYR A 54 0.33 4.30 -8.84
N THR A 55 0.60 3.02 -9.08
CA THR A 55 1.92 2.41 -8.88
C THR A 55 2.40 1.69 -10.11
N THR A 56 3.73 1.61 -10.28
CA THR A 56 4.37 0.83 -11.34
C THR A 56 5.42 -0.10 -10.78
N ASP A 57 5.77 -1.13 -11.53
CA ASP A 57 6.94 -1.98 -11.26
C ASP A 57 8.27 -1.28 -11.60
N ALA A 58 9.38 -2.02 -11.51
CA ALA A 58 10.72 -1.57 -11.89
C ALA A 58 10.85 -1.16 -13.37
N ASN A 59 10.06 -1.74 -14.26
CA ASN A 59 10.08 -1.49 -15.70
C ASN A 59 9.16 -0.33 -16.11
N GLY A 60 8.41 0.23 -15.16
CA GLY A 60 7.41 1.27 -15.41
C GLY A 60 6.07 0.72 -15.88
N GLU A 61 5.85 -0.59 -15.82
CA GLU A 61 4.55 -1.20 -16.07
C GLU A 61 3.62 -0.95 -14.88
N GLN A 62 2.40 -0.49 -15.16
CA GLN A 62 1.47 -0.08 -14.11
C GLN A 62 0.89 -1.30 -13.40
N ASN A 63 1.02 -1.35 -12.07
CA ASN A 63 0.51 -2.43 -11.21
C ASN A 63 -0.84 -2.06 -10.60
N SER A 64 -1.13 -0.77 -10.42
CA SER A 64 -2.41 -0.33 -9.88
C SER A 64 -2.84 1.06 -10.32
N GLN A 65 -4.13 1.36 -10.19
CA GLN A 65 -4.72 2.70 -10.32
C GLN A 65 -5.74 2.91 -9.21
N ASN A 66 -5.62 4.00 -8.45
CA ASN A 66 -6.59 4.38 -7.44
C ASN A 66 -7.59 5.38 -8.01
N LEU A 67 -8.87 5.19 -7.66
CA LEU A 67 -9.92 6.18 -7.84
C LEU A 67 -9.97 7.07 -6.60
N ILE A 68 -9.62 8.35 -6.78
CA ILE A 68 -9.54 9.32 -5.70
C ILE A 68 -10.83 10.14 -5.65
N GLY A 69 -11.46 10.18 -4.48
CA GLY A 69 -12.64 11.01 -4.20
C GLY A 69 -12.30 12.49 -4.13
N THR A 70 -13.33 13.35 -4.14
CA THR A 70 -13.16 14.81 -4.07
C THR A 70 -12.49 15.28 -2.79
N ASP A 71 -12.62 14.50 -1.72
CA ASP A 71 -12.06 14.80 -0.41
C ASP A 71 -10.61 14.26 -0.26
N GLY A 72 -10.02 13.72 -1.33
CA GLY A 72 -8.66 13.20 -1.33
C GLY A 72 -8.54 11.80 -0.71
N ASN A 73 -9.64 11.07 -0.54
CA ASN A 73 -9.61 9.69 -0.09
C ASN A 73 -9.63 8.70 -1.26
N VAL A 74 -9.03 7.52 -1.08
CA VAL A 74 -9.10 6.45 -2.08
C VAL A 74 -10.41 5.69 -1.93
N LEU A 75 -11.24 5.71 -2.97
CA LEU A 75 -12.57 5.08 -3.00
C LEU A 75 -12.53 3.66 -3.54
N ALA A 76 -11.72 3.43 -4.58
CA ALA A 76 -11.58 2.14 -5.25
C ALA A 76 -10.16 1.99 -5.80
N THR A 77 -9.76 0.78 -6.14
CA THR A 77 -8.51 0.51 -6.85
C THR A 77 -8.69 -0.55 -7.93
N GLU A 78 -7.99 -0.33 -9.04
CA GLU A 78 -7.73 -1.30 -10.08
C GLU A 78 -6.36 -1.92 -9.80
N ARG A 79 -6.27 -3.24 -9.86
CA ARG A 79 -5.01 -3.99 -9.77
C ARG A 79 -4.77 -4.71 -11.08
N PHE A 80 -3.68 -4.39 -11.75
CA PHE A 80 -3.29 -5.00 -13.01
C PHE A 80 -2.46 -6.24 -12.72
N GLN A 81 -3.01 -7.41 -13.04
CA GLN A 81 -2.28 -8.68 -13.04
C GLN A 81 -2.04 -9.10 -14.49
N GLN A 82 -1.00 -9.91 -14.74
CA GLN A 82 -0.57 -10.30 -16.10
C GLN A 82 -1.71 -10.76 -17.04
N ASN A 83 -2.77 -11.36 -16.50
CA ASN A 83 -3.86 -11.92 -17.30
C ASN A 83 -5.25 -11.30 -17.02
N ALA A 84 -5.36 -10.40 -16.05
CA ALA A 84 -6.65 -9.82 -15.66
C ALA A 84 -6.47 -8.53 -14.85
N THR A 85 -7.41 -7.60 -15.03
CA THR A 85 -7.58 -6.46 -14.12
C THR A 85 -8.60 -6.84 -13.05
N GLN A 86 -8.28 -6.56 -11.79
CA GLN A 86 -9.17 -6.77 -10.66
C GLN A 86 -9.59 -5.42 -10.08
N TYR A 87 -10.86 -5.31 -9.70
CA TYR A 87 -11.44 -4.08 -9.17
C TYR A 87 -11.86 -4.31 -7.73
N TYR A 88 -11.51 -3.36 -6.87
CA TYR A 88 -11.85 -3.39 -5.46
C TYR A 88 -12.44 -2.07 -5.01
N LEU A 89 -13.55 -2.13 -4.30
CA LEU A 89 -14.12 -1.00 -3.57
C LEU A 89 -13.58 -0.99 -2.14
N TYR A 90 -13.13 0.18 -1.69
CA TYR A 90 -12.75 0.42 -0.31
C TYR A 90 -13.97 0.78 0.53
N ASN A 91 -14.35 -0.09 1.45
CA ASN A 91 -15.22 0.32 2.56
C ASN A 91 -14.35 0.83 3.70
N LYS A 92 -14.69 1.99 4.25
CA LYS A 92 -13.92 2.65 5.31
C LYS A 92 -14.77 2.93 6.54
N ASP A 93 -14.12 2.98 7.70
CA ASP A 93 -14.73 3.49 8.93
C ASP A 93 -14.67 5.02 8.97
N ILE A 94 -15.22 5.61 10.04
CA ILE A 94 -15.26 7.08 10.23
C ILE A 94 -13.88 7.73 10.37
N GLN A 95 -12.82 6.94 10.59
CA GLN A 95 -11.43 7.39 10.67
C GLN A 95 -10.68 7.15 9.35
N GLU A 96 -11.40 6.81 8.27
CA GLU A 96 -10.86 6.44 6.95
C GLU A 96 -10.04 5.13 6.94
N SER A 97 -10.11 4.33 8.00
CA SER A 97 -9.48 3.00 8.03
C SER A 97 -10.26 2.04 7.15
N THR A 98 -9.59 1.30 6.28
CA THR A 98 -10.25 0.33 5.41
C THR A 98 -10.81 -0.82 6.22
N SER A 99 -12.13 -1.00 6.24
CA SER A 99 -12.82 -2.09 6.93
C SER A 99 -13.00 -3.34 6.06
N SER A 100 -13.12 -3.15 4.74
CA SER A 100 -13.12 -4.26 3.78
C SER A 100 -12.73 -3.81 2.37
N LEU A 101 -12.18 -4.77 1.62
CA LEU A 101 -12.03 -4.70 0.17
C LEU A 101 -13.07 -5.60 -0.48
N VAL A 102 -13.93 -5.01 -1.29
CA VAL A 102 -15.03 -5.71 -1.96
C VAL A 102 -14.72 -5.84 -3.44
N LYS A 103 -14.79 -7.06 -3.96
CA LYS A 103 -14.58 -7.36 -5.38
C LYS A 103 -15.77 -6.92 -6.22
N GLU A 104 -15.59 -6.92 -7.53
CA GLU A 104 -16.64 -6.61 -8.51
C GLU A 104 -17.91 -7.46 -8.36
N ASP A 105 -17.77 -8.73 -7.94
CA ASP A 105 -18.91 -9.64 -7.69
C ASP A 105 -19.67 -9.35 -6.38
N GLY A 106 -19.27 -8.31 -5.63
CA GLY A 106 -19.86 -7.90 -4.36
C GLY A 106 -19.40 -8.72 -3.16
N SER A 107 -18.56 -9.75 -3.34
CA SER A 107 -17.97 -10.50 -2.24
C SER A 107 -16.72 -9.81 -1.68
N ALA A 108 -16.46 -9.97 -0.39
CA ALA A 108 -15.26 -9.45 0.23
C ALA A 108 -14.03 -10.28 -0.20
N ASP A 109 -12.96 -9.59 -0.59
CA ASP A 109 -11.63 -10.19 -0.72
C ASP A 109 -10.95 -10.32 0.64
N ALA A 110 -11.03 -9.24 1.42
CA ALA A 110 -10.54 -9.16 2.79
C ALA A 110 -11.38 -8.22 3.64
N THR A 111 -11.45 -8.51 4.93
CA THR A 111 -11.96 -7.62 5.97
C THR A 111 -10.86 -7.35 6.99
N TYR A 112 -10.87 -6.15 7.56
CA TYR A 112 -9.83 -5.68 8.47
C TYR A 112 -10.49 -5.23 9.76
N GLN A 113 -9.91 -5.67 10.87
CA GLN A 113 -10.27 -5.22 12.21
C GLN A 113 -9.04 -4.62 12.87
N TYR A 114 -9.21 -3.45 13.48
CA TYR A 114 -8.14 -2.71 14.11
C TYR A 114 -8.38 -2.63 15.61
N THR A 115 -7.30 -2.75 16.38
CA THR A 115 -7.30 -2.23 17.75
C THR A 115 -7.26 -0.70 17.74
N ASP A 116 -7.48 -0.08 18.89
CA ASP A 116 -7.39 1.38 19.05
C ASP A 116 -6.01 1.96 18.64
N PHE A 117 -4.98 1.12 18.57
CA PHE A 117 -3.61 1.51 18.20
C PHE A 117 -3.17 0.98 16.82
N GLY A 118 -4.10 0.48 16.01
CA GLY A 118 -3.85 0.08 14.62
C GLY A 118 -3.26 -1.32 14.43
N GLU A 119 -3.19 -2.14 15.48
CA GLU A 119 -2.88 -3.57 15.28
C GLU A 119 -3.99 -4.20 14.45
N THR A 120 -3.62 -4.81 13.33
CA THR A 120 -4.56 -5.23 12.29
C THR A 120 -4.74 -6.74 12.29
N THR A 121 -5.99 -7.18 12.37
CA THR A 121 -6.39 -8.56 12.08
C THR A 121 -7.06 -8.60 10.72
N ILE A 122 -6.50 -9.38 9.79
CA ILE A 122 -7.01 -9.54 8.43
C ILE A 122 -7.73 -10.89 8.32
N GLN A 123 -8.90 -10.90 7.69
CA GLN A 123 -9.64 -12.12 7.37
C GLN A 123 -9.97 -12.14 5.87
N GLY A 124 -9.75 -13.28 5.21
CA GLY A 124 -9.98 -13.43 3.77
C GLY A 124 -8.70 -13.79 3.01
N ASN A 125 -8.70 -13.56 1.70
CA ASN A 125 -7.58 -13.91 0.82
C ASN A 125 -6.55 -12.78 0.69
N ASP A 126 -6.97 -11.52 0.87
CA ASP A 126 -6.13 -10.32 0.76
C ASP A 126 -5.28 -10.28 -0.53
N GLN A 127 -5.88 -10.68 -1.66
CA GLN A 127 -5.19 -10.75 -2.96
C GLN A 127 -4.80 -9.37 -3.46
N ALA A 128 -5.59 -8.35 -3.10
CA ALA A 128 -5.33 -6.97 -3.51
C ALA A 128 -4.05 -6.38 -2.90
N LYS A 129 -3.47 -7.04 -1.88
CA LYS A 129 -2.37 -6.55 -1.03
C LYS A 129 -2.63 -5.11 -0.61
N ASN A 130 -3.58 -4.92 0.31
CA ASN A 130 -4.06 -3.58 0.61
C ASN A 130 -2.96 -2.67 1.19
N GLU A 131 -2.62 -1.61 0.46
CA GLU A 131 -1.66 -0.60 0.93
C GLU A 131 -2.31 0.49 1.78
N VAL A 132 -3.64 0.70 1.70
CA VAL A 132 -4.36 1.76 2.43
C VAL A 132 -5.15 1.13 3.57
N CYS A 133 -4.57 1.05 4.76
CA CYS A 133 -5.16 0.32 5.90
C CYS A 133 -5.68 1.28 6.97
N TYR A 134 -5.03 1.32 8.13
CA TYR A 134 -5.43 2.10 9.30
C TYR A 134 -5.27 3.60 9.06
N THR A 135 -6.29 4.38 9.40
CA THR A 135 -6.36 5.85 9.25
C THR A 135 -6.01 6.42 7.86
N GLY A 136 -6.15 5.60 6.82
CA GLY A 136 -5.82 5.98 5.44
C GLY A 136 -4.32 6.05 5.13
N GLY A 137 -3.46 5.64 6.07
CA GLY A 137 -2.02 5.59 5.85
C GLY A 137 -1.59 4.44 4.93
N ILE A 138 -0.41 4.60 4.31
CA ILE A 138 0.23 3.51 3.56
C ILE A 138 0.82 2.51 4.56
N TYR A 139 0.28 1.30 4.59
CA TYR A 139 0.78 0.18 5.40
C TYR A 139 1.83 -0.62 4.61
N ASP A 140 2.83 -1.12 5.32
CA ASP A 140 4.00 -1.81 4.75
C ASP A 140 3.95 -3.33 4.83
#